data_AF-A0AAE0WL85-F1
#
_entry.id   AF-A0AAE0WL85-F1
#
_cell.length_a   1.000
_cell.length_b   1.000
_cell.length_c   1.000
_cell.angle_alpha   90.00
_cell.angle_beta   90.00
_cell.angle_gamma   90.00
#
_symmetry.space_group_name_H-M   'P 1'
#
loop_
_entity.id
_entity.type
_entity.pdbx_description
1 polymer ?
#
loop_
_entity_poly.entity_id
_entity_poly.type
_entity_poly.pdbx_seq_one_letter_code
_entity_poly.pdbx_strand_id
1 'polypeptide(L)'
;MSSGRATSQEDLLTGFAAVAPLFAAPAELKAQSEFDLDAIMPTILAPLYETINAAMGDCLSRYDLRDRLHEIKVPTLVYVGRYDWINPVSSSEEIVANIPGAKLIVYEKSGHFAALEEKTKFRRDFRDFVKGLGVEGIQV
;
A
#
# COMPACT_ATOMS: atom_id res chain seq x y z
N MET A 1 14.05 6.08 24.96
CA MET A 1 13.31 5.65 23.75
C MET A 1 13.30 6.83 22.80
N SER A 2 13.65 6.66 21.52
CA SER A 2 13.59 7.76 20.55
C SER A 2 12.13 8.21 20.39
N SER A 3 11.90 9.50 20.14
CA SER A 3 10.56 10.08 20.02
C SER A 3 9.80 9.64 18.76
N GLY A 4 10.41 8.82 17.90
CA GLY A 4 9.86 8.41 16.60
C GLY A 4 9.75 9.55 15.57
N ARG A 5 10.36 10.71 15.85
CA ARG A 5 10.32 11.90 14.99
C ARG A 5 11.68 12.15 14.38
N ALA A 6 11.71 12.42 13.07
CA ALA A 6 12.90 12.86 12.38
C ALA A 6 13.22 14.32 12.76
N THR A 7 14.50 14.67 12.81
CA THR A 7 14.99 16.04 13.12
C THR A 7 15.54 16.77 11.89
N SER A 8 15.70 16.06 10.77
CA SER A 8 16.11 16.60 9.47
C SER A 8 15.64 15.67 8.35
N GLN A 9 15.78 16.10 7.09
CA GLN A 9 15.53 15.23 5.94
C GLN A 9 16.49 14.04 5.89
N GLU A 10 17.76 14.26 6.25
CA GLU A 10 18.76 13.19 6.31
C GLU A 10 18.38 12.14 7.36
N ASP A 11 17.99 12.58 8.56
CA ASP A 11 17.54 11.70 9.64
C ASP A 11 16.32 10.85 9.23
N LEU A 12 15.35 11.48 8.55
CA LEU A 12 14.20 10.77 7.98
C LEU A 12 14.65 9.69 6.98
N LEU A 13 15.50 10.05 6.02
CA LEU A 13 15.97 9.14 4.98
C LEU A 13 16.79 7.98 5.57
N THR A 14 17.66 8.25 6.55
CA THR A 14 18.41 7.22 7.26
C THR A 14 17.49 6.26 8.02
N GLY A 15 16.49 6.80 8.74
CA GLY A 15 15.51 5.98 9.45
C GLY A 15 14.71 5.08 8.52
N PHE A 16 14.23 5.62 7.39
CA PHE A 16 13.52 4.83 6.38
C PHE A 16 14.42 3.80 5.70
N ALA A 17 15.67 4.12 5.38
CA ALA A 17 16.60 3.16 4.78
C ALA A 17 16.80 1.92 5.66
N ALA A 18 16.80 2.09 6.99
CA ALA A 18 16.93 0.97 7.93
C ALA A 18 15.75 0.00 7.89
N VAL A 19 14.54 0.46 7.56
CA VAL A 19 13.32 -0.35 7.52
C VAL A 19 12.84 -0.69 6.12
N ALA A 20 13.36 -0.02 5.08
CA ALA A 20 12.99 -0.21 3.69
C ALA A 20 13.03 -1.69 3.23
N PRO A 21 13.98 -2.53 3.66
CA PRO A 21 13.97 -3.95 3.31
C PRO A 21 12.70 -4.69 3.72
N LEU A 22 12.03 -4.25 4.79
CA LEU A 22 10.80 -4.84 5.32
C LEU A 22 9.55 -4.49 4.48
N PHE A 23 9.61 -3.46 3.62
CA PHE A 23 8.44 -3.03 2.86
C PHE A 23 8.09 -3.98 1.71
N ALA A 24 9.03 -4.77 1.22
CA ALA A 24 8.76 -5.75 0.18
C ALA A 24 8.67 -7.16 0.73
N ALA A 25 8.22 -8.08 -0.12
CA ALA A 25 8.21 -9.50 0.16
C ALA A 25 9.61 -10.00 0.59
N PRO A 26 9.69 -11.16 1.26
CA PRO A 26 10.96 -11.81 1.57
C PRO A 26 11.92 -11.86 0.37
N ALA A 27 13.23 -11.79 0.62
CA ALA A 27 14.26 -11.64 -0.42
C ALA A 27 14.19 -12.74 -1.50
N GLU A 28 13.79 -13.95 -1.11
CA GLU A 28 13.60 -15.11 -1.99
C GLU A 28 12.49 -14.87 -3.03
N LEU A 29 11.53 -14.00 -2.70
CA LEU A 29 10.43 -13.58 -3.57
C LEU A 29 10.76 -12.26 -4.30
N LYS A 30 11.58 -11.36 -3.72
CA LYS A 30 12.02 -10.12 -4.38
C LYS A 30 12.74 -10.36 -5.70
N ALA A 31 13.46 -11.48 -5.85
CA ALA A 31 14.08 -11.84 -7.14
C ALA A 31 13.06 -12.02 -8.29
N GLN A 32 11.76 -12.13 -7.97
CA GLN A 32 10.65 -12.22 -8.92
C GLN A 32 9.98 -10.86 -9.15
N SER A 33 10.38 -9.82 -8.40
CA SER A 33 9.90 -8.46 -8.56
C SER A 33 10.46 -7.85 -9.84
N GLU A 34 9.59 -7.23 -10.63
CA GLU A 34 9.98 -6.44 -11.80
C GLU A 34 10.45 -5.01 -11.43
N PHE A 35 10.61 -4.71 -10.14
CA PHE A 35 10.73 -3.34 -9.62
C PHE A 35 11.89 -3.15 -8.63
N ASP A 36 12.68 -2.09 -8.85
CA ASP A 36 13.77 -1.65 -7.98
C ASP A 36 13.25 -0.64 -6.95
N LEU A 37 13.05 -1.11 -5.71
CA LEU A 37 12.53 -0.29 -4.62
C LEU A 37 13.56 0.71 -4.10
N ASP A 38 14.83 0.32 -4.07
CA ASP A 38 15.90 1.15 -3.52
C ASP A 38 16.08 2.42 -4.35
N ALA A 39 15.90 2.31 -5.68
CA ALA A 39 15.96 3.44 -6.59
C ALA A 39 14.82 4.47 -6.42
N ILE A 40 13.66 4.06 -5.87
CA ILE A 40 12.42 4.87 -5.90
C ILE A 40 12.02 5.36 -4.52
N MET A 41 12.45 4.69 -3.43
CA MET A 41 12.14 5.12 -2.07
C MET A 41 12.56 6.57 -1.77
N PRO A 42 13.73 7.07 -2.21
CA PRO A 42 14.07 8.47 -2.01
C PRO A 42 13.08 9.46 -2.62
N THR A 43 12.42 9.09 -3.73
CA THR A 43 11.40 9.93 -4.40
C THR A 43 10.05 9.84 -3.69
N ILE A 44 9.64 8.66 -3.22
CA ILE A 44 8.40 8.49 -2.43
C ILE A 44 8.51 9.22 -1.09
N LEU A 45 9.70 9.20 -0.49
CA LEU A 45 10.00 9.82 0.80
C LEU A 45 10.52 11.25 0.69
N ALA A 46 10.44 11.85 -0.49
CA ALA A 46 10.80 13.23 -0.74
C ALA A 46 9.93 14.32 -0.05
N PRO A 47 8.78 14.05 0.62
CA PRO A 47 8.18 15.09 1.45
C PRO A 47 9.17 15.59 2.50
N LEU A 48 9.11 16.90 2.80
CA LEU A 48 9.84 17.51 3.89
C LEU A 48 9.59 16.70 5.19
N TYR A 49 10.64 16.37 5.94
CA TYR A 49 10.56 15.56 7.16
C TYR A 49 9.51 16.04 8.18
N GLU A 50 9.22 17.34 8.21
CA GLU A 50 8.16 17.94 9.02
C GLU A 50 6.76 17.43 8.62
N THR A 51 6.51 17.26 7.33
CA THR A 51 5.25 16.71 6.81
C THR A 51 5.07 15.27 7.22
N ILE A 52 6.13 14.45 7.14
CA ILE A 52 6.05 13.04 7.58
C ILE A 52 5.85 12.97 9.10
N ASN A 53 6.56 13.79 9.87
CA ASN A 53 6.37 13.89 11.31
C ASN A 53 4.94 14.31 11.71
N ALA A 54 4.32 15.22 10.95
CA ALA A 54 2.93 15.63 11.17
C ALA A 54 1.95 14.52 10.77
N ALA A 55 2.18 13.86 9.63
CA ALA A 55 1.34 12.77 9.16
C ALA A 55 1.37 11.58 10.12
N MET A 56 2.56 11.04 10.42
CA MET A 56 2.74 9.83 11.24
C MET A 56 2.57 10.08 12.73
N GLY A 57 3.02 11.24 13.22
CA GLY A 57 2.95 11.56 14.65
C GLY A 57 1.60 12.09 15.12
N ASP A 58 0.72 12.49 14.20
CA ASP A 58 -0.51 13.20 14.57
C ASP A 58 -1.71 12.81 13.68
N CYS A 59 -1.67 13.12 12.39
CA CYS A 59 -2.83 13.01 11.51
C CYS A 59 -3.33 11.56 11.35
N LEU A 60 -2.44 10.62 11.05
CA LEU A 60 -2.82 9.22 10.77
C LEU A 60 -3.41 8.54 12.00
N SER A 61 -2.91 8.86 13.20
CA SER A 61 -3.41 8.27 14.46
C SER A 61 -4.87 8.61 14.77
N ARG A 62 -5.39 9.71 14.20
CA ARG A 62 -6.77 10.18 14.40
C ARG A 62 -7.67 9.93 13.19
N TYR A 63 -7.12 9.37 12.11
CA TYR A 63 -7.87 9.14 10.89
C TYR A 63 -8.50 7.75 10.92
N ASP A 64 -9.77 7.68 11.31
CA ASP A 64 -10.56 6.45 11.30
C ASP A 64 -11.86 6.65 10.53
N LEU A 65 -12.03 5.87 9.45
CA LEU A 65 -13.22 5.88 8.60
C LEU A 65 -13.93 4.52 8.59
N ARG A 66 -13.57 3.58 9.47
CA ARG A 66 -14.13 2.22 9.47
C ARG A 66 -15.66 2.23 9.57
N ASP A 67 -16.19 3.06 10.45
CA ASP A 67 -17.64 3.23 10.63
C ASP A 67 -18.36 3.79 9.41
N ARG A 68 -17.62 4.38 8.45
CA ARG A 68 -18.16 4.99 7.23
C ARG A 68 -17.93 4.17 5.96
N LEU A 69 -17.23 3.04 6.05
CA LEU A 69 -16.95 2.19 4.89
C LEU A 69 -18.23 1.72 4.18
N HIS A 70 -19.30 1.50 4.95
CA HIS A 70 -20.61 1.13 4.42
C HIS A 70 -21.25 2.22 3.53
N GLU A 71 -20.78 3.47 3.59
CA GLU A 71 -21.22 4.57 2.73
C GLU A 71 -20.73 4.41 1.28
N ILE A 72 -19.68 3.61 1.04
CA ILE A 72 -19.15 3.36 -0.30
C ILE A 72 -20.14 2.49 -1.09
N LYS A 73 -20.72 3.05 -2.15
CA LYS A 73 -21.73 2.38 -3.01
C LYS A 73 -21.22 1.99 -4.40
N VAL A 74 -20.00 2.38 -4.74
CA VAL A 74 -19.39 2.07 -6.05
C VAL A 74 -18.69 0.71 -6.01
N PRO A 75 -18.58 0.01 -7.15
CA PRO A 75 -17.77 -1.21 -7.24
C PRO A 75 -16.36 -0.96 -6.71
N THR A 76 -15.93 -1.78 -5.75
CA THR A 76 -14.67 -1.56 -5.04
C THR A 76 -13.78 -2.81 -5.14
N LEU A 77 -12.54 -2.59 -5.54
CA LEU A 77 -11.47 -3.60 -5.50
C LEU A 77 -10.46 -3.18 -4.43
N VAL A 78 -10.25 -4.05 -3.44
CA VAL A 78 -9.19 -3.94 -2.45
C VAL A 78 -8.10 -4.96 -2.79
N TYR A 79 -6.85 -4.55 -2.70
CA TYR A 79 -5.71 -5.44 -2.87
C TYR A 79 -4.65 -5.23 -1.81
N VAL A 80 -3.89 -6.28 -1.51
CA VAL A 80 -2.85 -6.27 -0.50
C VAL A 80 -1.80 -7.34 -0.79
N GLY A 81 -0.55 -7.10 -0.39
CA GLY A 81 0.47 -8.15 -0.41
C GLY A 81 0.40 -9.02 0.84
N ARG A 82 0.63 -10.33 0.69
CA ARG A 82 0.64 -11.30 1.79
C ARG A 82 1.59 -10.90 2.93
N TYR A 83 2.70 -10.23 2.61
CA TYR A 83 3.76 -9.85 3.54
C TYR A 83 3.75 -8.35 3.89
N ASP A 84 2.66 -7.63 3.59
CA ASP A 84 2.54 -6.24 4.03
C ASP A 84 2.38 -6.19 5.57
N TRP A 85 3.43 -5.76 6.26
CA TRP A 85 3.43 -5.62 7.72
C TRP A 85 2.92 -4.25 8.19
N ILE A 86 2.81 -3.29 7.28
CA ILE A 86 2.32 -1.93 7.55
C ILE A 86 0.80 -1.94 7.53
N ASN A 87 0.24 -2.50 6.46
CA ASN A 87 -1.20 -2.70 6.26
C ASN A 87 -1.49 -4.20 6.09
N PRO A 88 -1.56 -4.97 7.19
CA PRO A 88 -1.72 -6.41 7.12
C PRO A 88 -3.01 -6.82 6.42
N VAL A 89 -3.03 -8.06 5.91
CA VAL A 89 -4.19 -8.64 5.21
C VAL A 89 -5.48 -8.51 6.01
N SER A 90 -5.42 -8.63 7.35
CA SER A 90 -6.57 -8.46 8.23
C SER A 90 -7.22 -7.09 8.12
N SER A 91 -6.44 -6.02 7.89
CA SER A 91 -6.99 -4.67 7.67
C SER A 91 -7.75 -4.60 6.35
N SER A 92 -7.25 -5.24 5.29
CA SER A 92 -7.95 -5.33 4.01
C SER A 92 -9.20 -6.21 4.07
N GLU A 93 -9.17 -7.29 4.87
CA GLU A 93 -10.34 -8.11 5.17
C GLU A 93 -11.41 -7.30 5.93
N GLU A 94 -11.02 -6.49 6.92
CA GLU A 94 -11.91 -5.57 7.63
C GLU A 94 -12.54 -4.56 6.65
N ILE A 95 -11.76 -4.00 5.74
CA ILE A 95 -12.28 -3.07 4.72
C ILE A 95 -13.34 -3.74 3.84
N VAL A 96 -13.03 -4.92 3.29
CA VAL A 96 -13.96 -5.64 2.38
C VAL A 96 -15.22 -6.10 3.11
N ALA A 97 -15.11 -6.50 4.38
CA ALA A 97 -16.27 -6.88 5.20
C ALA A 97 -17.25 -5.71 5.39
N ASN A 98 -16.76 -4.47 5.37
CA ASN A 98 -17.57 -3.27 5.62
C ASN A 98 -17.97 -2.49 4.35
N ILE A 99 -17.47 -2.86 3.17
CA ILE A 99 -17.88 -2.25 1.88
C ILE A 99 -18.77 -3.24 1.11
N PRO A 100 -20.07 -2.93 0.89
CA PRO A 100 -20.97 -3.80 0.15
C PRO A 100 -20.47 -4.14 -1.25
N GLY A 101 -20.29 -5.43 -1.54
CA GLY A 101 -19.86 -5.92 -2.86
C GLY A 101 -18.38 -5.68 -3.18
N ALA A 102 -17.56 -5.25 -2.22
CA ALA A 102 -16.12 -5.15 -2.41
C ALA A 102 -15.50 -6.53 -2.68
N LYS A 103 -14.42 -6.53 -3.46
CA LYS A 103 -13.60 -7.72 -3.74
C LYS A 103 -12.23 -7.54 -3.13
N LEU A 104 -11.68 -8.61 -2.56
CA LEU A 104 -10.30 -8.65 -2.06
C LEU A 104 -9.43 -9.51 -2.97
N ILE A 105 -8.24 -9.02 -3.31
CA ILE A 105 -7.16 -9.83 -3.90
C ILE A 105 -5.94 -9.78 -2.99
N VAL A 106 -5.50 -10.95 -2.54
CA VAL A 106 -4.22 -11.10 -1.85
C VAL A 106 -3.16 -11.54 -2.85
N TYR A 107 -2.08 -10.76 -2.92
CA TYR A 107 -0.90 -11.02 -3.73
C TYR A 107 0.11 -11.83 -2.90
N GLU A 108 0.11 -13.15 -3.12
CA GLU A 108 0.79 -14.14 -2.27
C GLU A 108 2.32 -14.01 -2.27
N LYS A 109 2.91 -13.24 -3.19
CA LYS A 109 4.35 -13.03 -3.30
C LYS A 109 4.76 -11.57 -3.17
N SER A 110 3.94 -10.77 -2.49
CA SER A 110 4.13 -9.33 -2.38
C SER A 110 4.15 -8.82 -0.94
N GLY A 111 4.91 -7.76 -0.69
CA GLY A 111 4.82 -6.93 0.52
C GLY A 111 3.91 -5.72 0.31
N HIS A 112 4.31 -4.57 0.85
CA HIS A 112 3.56 -3.32 0.80
C HIS A 112 3.30 -2.82 -0.63
N PHE A 113 4.19 -3.14 -1.57
CA PHE A 113 4.13 -2.64 -2.93
C PHE A 113 3.58 -3.69 -3.91
N ALA A 114 2.48 -4.36 -3.55
CA ALA A 114 1.92 -5.48 -4.32
C ALA A 114 1.67 -5.21 -5.82
N ALA A 115 1.23 -4.00 -6.16
CA ALA A 115 1.02 -3.60 -7.55
C ALA A 115 2.32 -3.50 -8.38
N LEU A 116 3.47 -3.37 -7.71
CA LEU A 116 4.80 -3.27 -8.30
C LEU A 116 5.53 -4.62 -8.24
N GLU A 117 5.43 -5.33 -7.12
CA GLU A 117 6.07 -6.63 -6.91
C GLU A 117 5.44 -7.73 -7.77
N GLU A 118 4.11 -7.75 -7.94
CA GLU A 118 3.39 -8.67 -8.82
C GLU A 118 2.72 -7.93 -10.01
N LYS A 119 3.44 -6.98 -10.61
CA LYS A 119 2.96 -6.04 -11.65
C LYS A 119 2.15 -6.67 -12.78
N THR A 120 2.65 -7.75 -13.38
CA THR A 120 1.94 -8.43 -14.48
C THR A 120 0.61 -9.01 -14.02
N LYS A 121 0.58 -9.62 -12.82
CA LYS A 121 -0.65 -10.15 -12.20
C LYS A 121 -1.61 -9.01 -11.85
N PHE A 122 -1.11 -7.94 -11.21
CA PHE A 122 -1.89 -6.76 -10.86
C PHE A 122 -2.57 -6.12 -12.07
N ARG A 123 -1.83 -5.89 -13.15
CA ARG A 123 -2.37 -5.31 -14.39
C ARG A 123 -3.50 -6.13 -14.98
N ARG A 124 -3.37 -7.47 -14.98
CA ARG A 124 -4.43 -8.36 -15.43
C ARG A 124 -5.65 -8.24 -14.53
N ASP A 125 -5.47 -8.42 -13.23
CA ASP A 125 -6.58 -8.43 -12.27
C ASP A 125 -7.33 -7.08 -12.23
N PHE A 126 -6.61 -5.96 -12.30
CA PHE A 126 -7.19 -4.62 -12.43
C PHE A 126 -7.99 -4.46 -13.71
N ARG A 127 -7.44 -4.89 -14.86
CA ARG A 127 -8.16 -4.84 -16.15
C ARG A 127 -9.41 -5.69 -16.12
N ASP A 128 -9.34 -6.90 -15.56
CA ASP A 128 -10.49 -7.80 -15.46
C ASP A 128 -11.58 -7.22 -14.55
N PHE A 129 -11.19 -6.59 -13.44
CA PHE A 129 -12.11 -5.86 -12.58
C PHE A 129 -12.83 -4.74 -13.35
N VAL A 130 -12.08 -3.88 -14.04
CA VAL A 130 -12.65 -2.74 -14.78
C VAL A 130 -13.54 -3.20 -15.94
N LYS A 131 -13.11 -4.21 -16.71
CA LYS A 131 -13.95 -4.81 -17.77
C LYS A 131 -15.25 -5.39 -17.21
N GLY A 132 -15.18 -6.03 -16.04
CA GLY A 132 -16.35 -6.56 -15.35
C GLY A 132 -17.37 -5.50 -14.91
N LEU A 133 -17.01 -4.21 -14.89
CA LEU A 133 -17.93 -3.11 -14.60
C LEU A 133 -18.80 -2.72 -15.80
N GLY A 134 -18.45 -3.17 -17.01
CA GLY A 134 -19.22 -2.88 -18.23
C GLY A 134 -19.26 -1.40 -18.62
N VAL A 135 -18.28 -0.60 -18.18
CA VAL A 135 -18.24 0.84 -18.50
C VAL A 135 -17.80 1.03 -19.95
N GLU A 136 -18.68 1.61 -20.76
CA GLU A 136 -18.40 1.92 -22.16
C GLU A 136 -17.27 2.97 -22.30
N GLY A 137 -16.38 2.78 -23.27
CA GLY A 137 -15.34 3.75 -23.62
C GLY A 137 -14.08 3.75 -22.74
N ILE A 138 -14.02 2.95 -21.68
CA ILE A 138 -12.77 2.80 -20.89
C ILE A 138 -11.80 1.85 -21.61
N GLN A 139 -10.62 2.36 -21.97
CA GLN A 139 -9.50 1.54 -22.46
C GLN A 139 -8.58 1.15 -21.29
N VAL A 140 -8.56 -0.14 -20.92
CA VAL A 140 -7.71 -0.74 -19.88
C VAL A 140 -6.87 -1.89 -20.41
#